data_AF-A0AAD0T3U4-F1
#
_entry.id   AF-A0AAD0T3U4-F1
#
_cell.length_a   1.000
_cell.length_b   1.000
_cell.length_c   1.000
_cell.angle_alpha   90.00
_cell.angle_beta   90.00
_cell.angle_gamma   90.00
#
_symmetry.space_group_name_H-M   'P 1'
#
loop_
_entity.id
_entity.type
_entity.pdbx_description
1 polymer ?
#
loop_
_entity_poly.entity_id
_entity_poly.type
_entity_poly.pdbx_seq_one_letter_code
_entity_poly.pdbx_strand_id
1 'polypeptide(L)'
;MRKISIIALLALLNLSASASLSNIEGLSSCRFSSKYEARNFAKALDGSVVAAARISTADLAQVDSCSTAMTMALKEGYKYEDIINNVDTSKKLFDNGIEATILLKGIDEYVVNGTTYTGTNSIIDGDFDMMVSVNGKRNEISQGIPTDVGSNSFIIKILSDKKINISSKENDLDANVNAIITKDEKGEIKSFSVLSKDLEAFLKPVLDEQGISLAKGLNMNTQDLSFAMDYEVSAMDCGKDLKGVFKCSSAFIFNMSFQL
;
A
#
# COMPACT_ATOMS: atom_id res chain seq x y z
N MET A 1 27.86 -12.59 18.58
CA MET A 1 26.49 -12.71 18.05
C MET A 1 25.95 -11.30 17.85
N ARG A 2 25.54 -10.92 16.64
CA ARG A 2 24.90 -9.60 16.38
C ARG A 2 23.39 -9.81 16.32
N LYS A 3 22.62 -9.06 17.11
CA LYS A 3 21.19 -8.90 16.85
C LYS A 3 21.03 -7.97 15.65
N ILE A 4 20.50 -8.46 14.55
CA ILE A 4 20.05 -7.60 13.45
C ILE A 4 18.68 -7.09 13.87
N SER A 5 18.56 -5.77 14.08
CA SER A 5 17.30 -5.15 14.45
C SER A 5 16.60 -4.71 13.16
N ILE A 6 15.55 -5.42 12.77
CA ILE A 6 14.76 -5.09 11.57
C ILE A 6 13.88 -3.89 11.91
N ILE A 7 14.45 -2.70 11.73
CA ILE A 7 13.73 -1.41 11.74
C ILE A 7 13.50 -1.06 10.25
N ALA A 8 12.71 -1.89 9.56
CA ALA A 8 12.53 -1.81 8.11
C ALA A 8 11.19 -2.39 7.61
N LEU A 9 10.36 -1.48 7.09
CA LEU A 9 9.22 -1.51 6.14
C LEU A 9 8.05 -2.53 6.40
N LEU A 10 6.82 -1.99 6.63
CA LEU A 10 5.85 -2.46 7.63
C LEU A 10 4.32 -2.23 7.30
N ALA A 11 3.68 -3.28 6.77
CA ALA A 11 2.28 -3.81 6.60
C ALA A 11 0.89 -3.10 6.87
N LEU A 12 -0.24 -3.64 6.24
CA LEU A 12 -1.59 -4.04 6.84
C LEU A 12 -3.06 -3.62 6.38
N LEU A 13 -3.52 -3.44 5.13
CA LEU A 13 -5.00 -3.59 4.75
C LEU A 13 -6.14 -2.65 5.34
N ASN A 14 -7.25 -2.31 4.66
CA ASN A 14 -7.84 -2.76 3.39
C ASN A 14 -8.95 -1.83 2.83
N LEU A 15 -9.25 -1.98 1.53
CA LEU A 15 -10.59 -1.95 0.86
C LEU A 15 -11.66 -0.89 1.24
N SER A 16 -12.23 -0.27 0.19
CA SER A 16 -13.57 -0.71 -0.29
C SER A 16 -13.88 -0.24 -1.72
N ALA A 17 -14.66 -1.04 -2.46
CA ALA A 17 -15.01 -0.76 -3.86
C ALA A 17 -16.50 -0.43 -4.03
N SER A 18 -16.82 0.55 -4.87
CA SER A 18 -18.15 0.80 -5.44
C SER A 18 -18.03 1.60 -6.72
N ALA A 19 -18.54 1.06 -7.84
CA ALA A 19 -18.41 1.70 -9.15
C ALA A 19 -19.70 2.43 -9.56
N SER A 20 -19.66 3.77 -9.60
CA SER A 20 -20.66 4.56 -10.32
C SER A 20 -20.17 5.98 -10.65
N LEU A 21 -20.33 6.37 -11.93
CA LEU A 21 -20.17 7.72 -12.49
C LEU A 21 -18.76 8.35 -12.51
N SER A 22 -18.25 8.56 -13.74
CA SER A 22 -17.31 9.65 -14.09
C SER A 22 -15.97 9.77 -13.34
N ASN A 23 -15.32 8.65 -13.02
CA ASN A 23 -13.90 8.70 -12.63
C ASN A 23 -13.04 9.15 -13.83
N ILE A 24 -12.65 10.42 -13.84
CA ILE A 24 -11.54 10.91 -14.66
C ILE A 24 -10.25 10.42 -13.97
N GLU A 25 -9.44 9.63 -14.67
CA GLU A 25 -8.26 8.99 -14.07
C GLU A 25 -7.29 10.01 -13.47
N GLY A 26 -6.76 9.70 -12.29
CA GLY A 26 -5.82 10.55 -11.55
C GLY A 26 -6.43 11.69 -10.72
N LEU A 27 -7.68 12.13 -10.96
CA LEU A 27 -8.28 13.18 -10.10
C LEU A 27 -8.43 12.76 -8.64
N SER A 28 -8.53 11.45 -8.38
CA SER A 28 -8.53 10.87 -7.04
C SER A 28 -7.20 11.01 -6.28
N SER A 29 -6.10 11.49 -6.89
CA SER A 29 -4.87 11.88 -6.18
C SER A 29 -4.86 13.34 -5.71
N CYS A 30 -5.69 14.21 -6.30
CA CYS A 30 -5.78 15.62 -5.92
C CYS A 30 -6.31 15.82 -4.50
N ARG A 31 -5.70 16.73 -3.74
CA ARG A 31 -6.05 17.03 -2.34
C ARG A 31 -6.17 18.55 -2.17
N PHE A 32 -7.39 19.07 -2.02
CA PHE A 32 -7.59 20.51 -1.84
C PHE A 32 -8.28 20.82 -0.50
N SER A 33 -7.88 21.90 0.14
CA SER A 33 -8.49 22.39 1.39
C SER A 33 -9.97 22.75 1.25
N SER A 34 -10.43 23.01 0.02
CA SER A 34 -11.85 23.15 -0.32
C SER A 34 -12.14 22.97 -1.81
N LYS A 35 -13.43 22.79 -2.14
CA LYS A 35 -13.95 22.86 -3.53
C LYS A 35 -13.79 24.25 -4.19
N TYR A 36 -13.50 25.29 -3.42
CA TYR A 36 -13.17 26.63 -3.95
C TYR A 36 -11.71 26.70 -4.40
N GLU A 37 -10.79 26.10 -3.64
CA GLU A 37 -9.36 26.03 -4.01
C GLU A 37 -9.13 25.10 -5.21
N ALA A 38 -9.75 23.92 -5.22
CA ALA A 38 -9.78 23.03 -6.40
C ALA A 38 -10.23 23.75 -7.68
N ARG A 39 -11.23 24.65 -7.55
CA ARG A 39 -11.77 25.47 -8.65
C ARG A 39 -10.78 26.53 -9.13
N ASN A 40 -10.02 27.12 -8.22
CA ASN A 40 -9.00 28.11 -8.56
C ASN A 40 -7.79 27.43 -9.22
N PHE A 41 -7.37 26.26 -8.72
CA PHE A 41 -6.29 25.45 -9.29
C PHE A 41 -6.61 24.99 -10.72
N ALA A 42 -7.79 24.41 -10.94
CA ALA A 42 -8.24 24.05 -12.29
C ALA A 42 -8.19 25.25 -13.25
N LYS A 43 -8.67 26.42 -12.81
CA LYS A 43 -8.66 27.65 -13.62
C LYS A 43 -7.27 28.22 -13.87
N ALA A 44 -6.31 27.99 -12.97
CA ALA A 44 -4.92 28.39 -13.17
C ALA A 44 -4.25 27.55 -14.26
N LEU A 45 -4.54 26.24 -14.33
CA LEU A 45 -4.10 25.36 -15.42
C LEU A 45 -4.70 25.78 -16.77
N ASP A 46 -5.95 26.27 -16.78
CA ASP A 46 -6.61 26.90 -17.93
C ASP A 46 -6.15 28.37 -18.18
N GLY A 47 -5.01 28.77 -17.61
CA GLY A 47 -4.35 30.06 -17.87
C GLY A 47 -4.86 31.27 -17.07
N SER A 48 -5.79 31.09 -16.12
CA SER A 48 -6.34 32.20 -15.34
C SER A 48 -5.40 32.67 -14.23
N VAL A 49 -4.57 33.67 -14.54
CA VAL A 49 -3.66 34.34 -13.58
C VAL A 49 -4.40 34.87 -12.34
N VAL A 50 -5.65 35.34 -12.50
CA VAL A 50 -6.48 35.83 -11.39
C VAL A 50 -6.97 34.68 -10.48
N ALA A 51 -7.11 33.46 -11.01
CA ALA A 51 -7.35 32.28 -10.19
C ALA A 51 -6.07 31.83 -9.50
N ALA A 52 -4.94 31.76 -10.22
CA ALA A 52 -3.64 31.39 -9.69
C ALA A 52 -3.24 32.25 -8.47
N ALA A 53 -3.44 33.56 -8.54
CA ALA A 53 -3.16 34.52 -7.45
C ALA A 53 -4.13 34.42 -6.24
N ARG A 54 -5.06 33.46 -6.24
CA ARG A 54 -6.00 33.20 -5.13
C ARG A 54 -5.83 31.84 -4.49
N ILE A 55 -5.00 30.96 -5.06
CA ILE A 55 -4.79 29.60 -4.53
C ILE A 55 -3.90 29.69 -3.29
N SER A 56 -4.24 28.96 -2.22
CA SER A 56 -3.37 28.84 -1.05
C SER A 56 -2.01 28.19 -1.40
N THR A 57 -0.94 28.49 -0.67
CA THR A 57 0.36 27.83 -0.91
C THR A 57 0.34 26.32 -0.68
N ALA A 58 -0.53 25.84 0.21
CA ALA A 58 -0.74 24.40 0.40
C ALA A 58 -1.50 23.78 -0.79
N ASP A 59 -2.55 24.47 -1.27
CA ASP A 59 -3.37 24.02 -2.41
C ASP A 59 -2.63 24.10 -3.75
N LEU A 60 -1.64 25.00 -3.89
CA LEU A 60 -0.71 25.04 -5.03
C LEU A 60 0.23 23.82 -5.06
N ALA A 61 0.58 23.27 -3.90
CA ALA A 61 1.57 22.19 -3.77
C ALA A 61 0.96 20.79 -4.00
N GLN A 62 0.17 20.64 -5.08
CA GLN A 62 -0.33 19.34 -5.53
C GLN A 62 0.82 18.45 -6.02
N VAL A 63 0.63 17.13 -5.91
CA VAL A 63 1.47 16.13 -6.59
C VAL A 63 1.33 16.25 -8.10
N ASP A 64 2.41 15.98 -8.86
CA ASP A 64 2.44 16.16 -10.32
C ASP A 64 1.37 15.33 -11.07
N SER A 65 0.95 14.20 -10.50
CA SER A 65 -0.15 13.38 -11.03
C SER A 65 -1.49 14.14 -11.04
N CYS A 66 -1.78 14.95 -10.02
CA CYS A 66 -2.99 15.77 -9.95
C CYS A 66 -2.95 16.90 -10.99
N SER A 67 -1.83 17.63 -11.07
CA SER A 67 -1.60 18.68 -12.08
C SER A 67 -1.76 18.13 -13.50
N THR A 68 -1.26 16.93 -13.75
CA THR A 68 -1.40 16.22 -15.03
C THR A 68 -2.85 15.82 -15.31
N ALA A 69 -3.52 15.15 -14.37
CA ALA A 69 -4.89 14.68 -14.51
C ALA A 69 -5.89 15.83 -14.73
N MET A 70 -5.77 16.93 -13.96
CA MET A 70 -6.61 18.12 -14.15
C MET A 70 -6.33 18.80 -15.50
N THR A 71 -5.08 18.83 -15.95
CA THR A 71 -4.73 19.36 -17.28
C THR A 71 -5.28 18.49 -18.42
N MET A 72 -5.32 17.17 -18.27
CA MET A 72 -5.94 16.26 -19.24
C MET A 72 -7.45 16.42 -19.26
N ALA A 73 -8.11 16.48 -18.09
CA ALA A 73 -9.55 16.70 -17.98
C ALA A 73 -10.01 18.00 -18.68
N LEU A 74 -9.26 19.09 -18.52
CA LEU A 74 -9.55 20.36 -19.18
C LEU A 74 -9.37 20.27 -20.71
N LYS A 75 -8.34 19.56 -21.19
CA LYS A 75 -8.11 19.31 -22.63
C LYS A 75 -9.18 18.42 -23.26
N GLU A 76 -9.74 17.47 -22.50
CA GLU A 76 -10.84 16.60 -22.92
C GLU A 76 -12.21 17.30 -22.82
N GLY A 77 -12.26 18.53 -22.31
CA GLY A 77 -13.47 19.36 -22.28
C GLY A 77 -14.42 19.09 -21.10
N TYR A 78 -13.96 18.42 -20.05
CA TYR A 78 -14.74 18.28 -18.82
C TYR A 78 -14.97 19.63 -18.15
N LYS A 79 -16.14 19.81 -17.54
CA LYS A 79 -16.46 21.06 -16.83
C LYS A 79 -15.73 21.11 -15.49
N TYR A 80 -15.46 22.33 -15.04
CA TYR A 80 -14.95 22.60 -13.70
C TYR A 80 -15.75 21.88 -12.61
N GLU A 81 -17.08 21.94 -12.66
CA GLU A 81 -17.98 21.25 -11.72
C GLU A 81 -17.71 19.74 -11.64
N ASP A 82 -17.49 19.09 -12.78
CA ASP A 82 -17.29 17.65 -12.88
C ASP A 82 -15.91 17.26 -12.34
N ILE A 83 -14.88 18.06 -12.65
CA ILE A 83 -13.52 17.91 -12.10
C ILE A 83 -13.53 18.09 -10.57
N ILE A 84 -14.12 19.18 -10.06
CA ILE A 84 -14.15 19.53 -8.63
C ILE A 84 -14.97 18.52 -7.79
N ASN A 85 -15.89 17.79 -8.40
CA ASN A 85 -16.64 16.75 -7.71
C ASN A 85 -15.89 15.41 -7.61
N ASN A 86 -14.81 15.21 -8.36
CA ASN A 86 -14.00 13.99 -8.40
C ASN A 86 -12.60 14.14 -7.75
N VAL A 87 -12.31 15.30 -7.13
CA VAL A 87 -11.10 15.52 -6.30
C VAL A 87 -11.46 15.44 -4.81
N ASP A 88 -10.52 14.97 -3.98
CA ASP A 88 -10.72 14.91 -2.53
C ASP A 88 -10.59 16.33 -1.91
N THR A 89 -11.62 16.69 -1.14
CA THR A 89 -11.70 17.95 -0.38
C THR A 89 -12.04 17.72 1.09
N SER A 90 -11.81 16.49 1.57
CA SER A 90 -12.03 16.05 2.95
C SER A 90 -10.75 15.97 3.77
N LYS A 91 -9.61 15.64 3.14
CA LYS A 91 -8.29 15.63 3.79
C LYS A 91 -7.74 17.05 3.91
N LYS A 92 -7.36 17.43 5.14
CA LYS A 92 -6.63 18.68 5.41
C LYS A 92 -5.22 18.57 4.85
N LEU A 93 -4.80 19.57 4.08
CA LEU A 93 -3.39 19.74 3.73
C LEU A 93 -2.61 20.17 4.98
N PHE A 94 -1.46 19.54 5.24
CA PHE A 94 -0.64 19.84 6.41
C PHE A 94 0.41 20.92 6.08
N ASP A 95 0.33 22.08 6.73
CA ASP A 95 1.36 23.14 6.61
C ASP A 95 2.73 22.69 7.11
N ASN A 96 2.76 21.79 8.11
CA ASN A 96 3.94 21.04 8.53
C ASN A 96 3.54 19.58 8.75
N GLY A 97 4.27 18.62 8.19
CA GLY A 97 3.99 17.20 8.37
C GLY A 97 4.74 16.29 7.39
N ILE A 98 4.56 14.99 7.54
CA ILE A 98 5.13 13.95 6.68
C ILE A 98 4.00 13.01 6.26
N GLU A 99 3.91 12.73 4.96
CA GLU A 99 3.09 11.67 4.38
C GLU A 99 4.05 10.67 3.70
N ALA A 100 3.85 9.37 3.88
CA ALA A 100 4.71 8.34 3.29
C ALA A 100 3.91 7.10 2.86
N THR A 101 4.13 6.67 1.62
CA THR A 101 3.56 5.47 0.98
C THR A 101 4.68 4.47 0.71
N ILE A 102 4.50 3.22 1.11
CA ILE A 102 5.54 2.19 1.01
C ILE A 102 4.94 0.90 0.50
N LEU A 103 5.41 0.41 -0.64
CA LEU A 103 5.03 -0.87 -1.24
C LEU A 103 6.16 -1.88 -1.02
N LEU A 104 5.87 -3.01 -0.37
CA LEU A 104 6.74 -4.19 -0.33
C LEU A 104 6.13 -5.33 -1.14
N LYS A 105 6.98 -6.09 -1.83
CA LYS A 105 6.63 -7.25 -2.66
C LYS A 105 7.42 -8.44 -2.13
N GLY A 106 6.72 -9.43 -1.56
CA GLY A 106 7.30 -10.63 -0.97
C GLY A 106 7.15 -11.85 -1.89
N ILE A 107 8.24 -12.60 -2.07
CA ILE A 107 8.25 -13.92 -2.70
C ILE A 107 8.85 -14.92 -1.71
N ASP A 108 8.02 -15.83 -1.23
CA ASP A 108 8.38 -16.86 -0.26
C ASP A 108 8.61 -18.21 -0.94
N GLU A 109 9.76 -18.83 -0.71
CA GLU A 109 10.09 -20.19 -1.18
C GLU A 109 9.75 -21.25 -0.12
N TYR A 110 9.19 -22.39 -0.56
CA TYR A 110 8.76 -23.49 0.30
C TYR A 110 9.27 -24.86 -0.19
N VAL A 111 9.70 -25.69 0.76
CA VAL A 111 9.92 -27.14 0.57
C VAL A 111 8.61 -27.88 0.84
N VAL A 112 8.17 -28.71 -0.11
CA VAL A 112 6.89 -29.43 -0.05
C VAL A 112 7.09 -30.87 0.40
N ASN A 113 6.34 -31.29 1.42
CA ASN A 113 6.27 -32.67 1.91
C ASN A 113 4.80 -33.07 2.11
N GLY A 114 4.23 -33.75 1.11
CA GLY A 114 2.81 -34.09 1.08
C GLY A 114 1.92 -32.85 1.10
N THR A 115 1.11 -32.70 2.14
CA THR A 115 0.24 -31.53 2.38
C THR A 115 0.91 -30.42 3.20
N THR A 116 2.20 -30.55 3.53
CA THR A 116 2.93 -29.57 4.35
C THR A 116 3.97 -28.84 3.52
N TYR A 117 4.03 -27.53 3.69
CA TYR A 117 4.92 -26.60 3.00
C TYR A 117 5.72 -25.86 4.06
N THR A 118 7.02 -26.12 4.14
CA THR A 118 7.91 -25.46 5.11
C THR A 118 8.69 -24.37 4.40
N GLY A 119 8.61 -23.13 4.89
CA GLY A 119 9.36 -22.00 4.35
C GLY A 119 10.87 -22.24 4.39
N THR A 120 11.58 -21.67 3.43
CA THR A 120 13.05 -21.59 3.43
C THR A 120 13.55 -20.17 3.32
N ASN A 121 13.16 -19.46 2.26
CA ASN A 121 13.66 -18.13 1.92
C ASN A 121 12.47 -17.18 1.71
N SER A 122 12.63 -15.93 2.12
CA SER A 122 11.76 -14.81 1.73
C SER A 122 12.59 -13.79 0.97
N ILE A 123 12.20 -13.47 -0.25
CA ILE A 123 12.79 -12.40 -1.07
C ILE A 123 11.85 -11.20 -0.98
N ILE A 124 12.35 -10.04 -0.59
CA ILE A 124 11.54 -8.82 -0.45
C ILE A 124 12.20 -7.68 -1.23
N ASP A 125 11.45 -7.08 -2.15
CA ASP A 125 11.78 -5.79 -2.76
C ASP A 125 10.58 -4.83 -2.63
N GLY A 126 10.67 -3.63 -3.21
CA GLY A 126 9.59 -2.65 -3.05
C GLY A 126 9.89 -1.28 -3.62
N ASP A 127 8.99 -0.35 -3.32
CA ASP A 127 9.04 1.06 -3.70
C ASP A 127 8.67 1.92 -2.46
N PHE A 128 9.30 3.08 -2.32
CA PHE A 128 9.09 4.03 -1.24
C PHE A 128 8.84 5.41 -1.84
N ASP A 129 7.76 6.07 -1.42
CA ASP A 129 7.42 7.44 -1.76
C ASP A 129 7.14 8.24 -0.49
N MET A 130 7.85 9.34 -0.26
CA MET A 130 7.65 10.23 0.89
C MET A 130 7.49 11.67 0.45
N MET A 131 6.57 12.38 1.09
CA MET A 131 6.33 13.80 0.92
C MET A 131 6.43 14.52 2.27
N VAL A 132 7.41 15.43 2.38
CA VAL A 132 7.66 16.23 3.58
C VAL A 132 7.20 17.67 3.34
N SER A 133 6.23 18.13 4.14
CA SER A 133 5.73 19.51 4.13
C SER A 133 6.33 20.30 5.29
N VAL A 134 6.91 21.46 5.01
CA VAL A 134 7.41 22.41 6.02
C VAL A 134 7.08 23.84 5.61
N ASN A 135 6.27 24.53 6.42
CA ASN A 135 5.69 25.85 6.15
C ASN A 135 5.08 25.96 4.72
N GLY A 136 4.30 24.94 4.34
CA GLY A 136 3.66 24.84 3.02
C GLY A 136 4.60 24.53 1.85
N LYS A 137 5.90 24.32 2.08
CA LYS A 137 6.83 23.80 1.06
C LYS A 137 6.88 22.28 1.14
N ARG A 138 6.42 21.61 0.08
CA ARG A 138 6.57 20.16 -0.09
C ARG A 138 7.90 19.82 -0.76
N ASN A 139 8.48 18.70 -0.31
CA ASN A 139 9.61 18.01 -0.95
C ASN A 139 9.21 16.54 -1.10
N GLU A 140 9.49 15.94 -2.26
CA GLU A 140 9.12 14.56 -2.56
C GLU A 140 10.38 13.70 -2.73
N ILE A 141 10.33 12.46 -2.24
CA ILE A 141 11.41 11.47 -2.30
C ILE A 141 10.78 10.14 -2.73
N SER A 142 11.00 9.75 -3.99
CA SER A 142 10.67 8.42 -4.51
C SER A 142 11.96 7.61 -4.72
N GLN A 143 11.98 6.36 -4.26
CA GLN A 143 13.10 5.43 -4.47
C GLN A 143 12.64 3.96 -4.43
N GLY A 144 13.28 3.12 -5.23
CA GLY A 144 13.13 1.66 -5.11
C GLY A 144 13.80 1.14 -3.83
N ILE A 145 13.18 0.19 -3.16
CA ILE A 145 13.71 -0.51 -2.00
C ILE A 145 14.58 -1.67 -2.51
N PRO A 146 15.89 -1.73 -2.17
CA PRO A 146 16.78 -2.80 -2.64
C PRO A 146 16.29 -4.18 -2.20
N THR A 147 16.38 -5.17 -3.08
CA THR A 147 16.01 -6.56 -2.78
C THR A 147 16.83 -7.13 -1.63
N ASP A 148 16.16 -7.57 -0.57
CA ASP A 148 16.73 -8.33 0.54
C ASP A 148 16.29 -9.81 0.49
N VAL A 149 17.06 -10.70 1.13
CA VAL A 149 16.80 -12.15 1.16
C VAL A 149 16.96 -12.69 2.58
N GLY A 150 15.83 -12.92 3.24
CA GLY A 150 15.75 -13.46 4.59
C GLY A 150 15.35 -14.94 4.64
N SER A 151 15.32 -15.49 5.85
CA SER A 151 14.78 -16.84 6.13
C SER A 151 13.27 -16.80 6.34
N ASN A 152 12.53 -17.66 5.65
CA ASN A 152 11.09 -17.82 5.87
C ASN A 152 10.82 -18.84 7.00
N SER A 153 10.17 -18.40 8.09
CA SER A 153 9.80 -19.26 9.22
C SER A 153 8.34 -19.75 9.21
N PHE A 154 7.57 -19.45 8.17
CA PHE A 154 6.18 -19.90 8.03
C PHE A 154 6.07 -21.38 7.62
N ILE A 155 5.04 -22.04 8.14
CA ILE A 155 4.62 -23.38 7.75
C ILE A 155 3.16 -23.30 7.29
N ILE A 156 2.90 -23.72 6.05
CA ILE A 156 1.57 -23.84 5.50
C ILE A 156 1.19 -25.32 5.44
N LYS A 157 0.02 -25.69 5.95
CA LYS A 157 -0.48 -27.07 5.92
C LYS A 157 -1.89 -27.12 5.32
N ILE A 158 -2.05 -27.86 4.24
CA ILE A 158 -3.34 -28.05 3.59
C ILE A 158 -4.21 -28.96 4.47
N LEU A 159 -5.42 -28.50 4.81
CA LEU A 159 -6.37 -29.24 5.64
C LEU A 159 -7.51 -29.83 4.82
N SER A 160 -7.95 -29.12 3.77
CA SER A 160 -8.98 -29.54 2.83
C SER A 160 -8.92 -28.67 1.57
N ASP A 161 -9.64 -29.07 0.53
CA ASP A 161 -9.69 -28.41 -0.79
C ASP A 161 -10.15 -26.94 -0.79
N LYS A 162 -10.56 -26.40 0.37
CA LYS A 162 -10.93 -24.98 0.56
C LYS A 162 -10.28 -24.30 1.77
N LYS A 163 -9.38 -24.98 2.49
CA LYS A 163 -8.88 -24.51 3.80
C LYS A 163 -7.48 -24.99 4.10
N ILE A 164 -6.65 -24.06 4.57
CA ILE A 164 -5.27 -24.30 4.98
C ILE A 164 -5.06 -23.81 6.41
N ASN A 165 -4.03 -24.32 7.06
CA ASN A 165 -3.41 -23.75 8.24
C ASN A 165 -2.18 -22.96 7.81
N ILE A 166 -1.95 -21.78 8.39
CA ILE A 166 -0.70 -21.03 8.29
C ILE A 166 -0.23 -20.76 9.71
N SER A 167 1.06 -21.02 9.98
CA SER A 167 1.67 -20.76 11.28
C SER A 167 3.11 -20.25 11.16
N SER A 168 3.54 -19.42 12.11
CA SER A 168 4.96 -19.09 12.35
C SER A 168 5.17 -18.92 13.86
N LYS A 169 6.00 -19.79 14.44
CA LYS A 169 6.32 -19.79 15.89
C LYS A 169 7.16 -18.60 16.33
N GLU A 170 7.84 -17.96 15.38
CA GLU A 170 8.65 -16.76 15.62
C GLU A 170 7.76 -15.53 15.86
N ASN A 171 6.56 -15.54 15.28
CA ASN A 171 5.60 -14.45 15.26
C ASN A 171 4.33 -14.73 16.11
N ASP A 172 4.33 -15.82 16.89
CA ASP A 172 3.18 -16.37 17.63
C ASP A 172 1.88 -16.50 16.80
N LEU A 173 2.02 -16.83 15.51
CA LEU A 173 0.91 -17.01 14.57
C LEU A 173 0.58 -18.49 14.38
N ASP A 174 -0.70 -18.86 14.54
CA ASP A 174 -1.29 -20.13 14.09
C ASP A 174 -2.79 -19.92 13.81
N ALA A 175 -3.20 -20.00 12.54
CA ALA A 175 -4.60 -19.83 12.15
C ALA A 175 -4.99 -20.68 10.94
N ASN A 176 -6.31 -20.89 10.77
CA ASN A 176 -6.87 -21.68 9.68
C ASN A 176 -7.68 -20.81 8.71
N VAL A 177 -7.04 -20.32 7.65
CA VAL A 177 -7.62 -19.44 6.63
C VAL A 177 -8.27 -20.22 5.47
N ASN A 178 -9.22 -19.59 4.77
CA ASN A 178 -9.77 -20.16 3.54
C ASN A 178 -8.75 -20.03 2.41
N ALA A 179 -8.79 -20.97 1.46
CA ALA A 179 -7.94 -20.93 0.29
C ALA A 179 -8.63 -21.52 -0.94
N ILE A 180 -8.32 -21.01 -2.13
CA ILE A 180 -8.72 -21.58 -3.41
C ILE A 180 -7.60 -22.53 -3.85
N ILE A 181 -7.82 -23.85 -3.77
CA ILE A 181 -6.79 -24.85 -4.08
C ILE A 181 -7.02 -25.45 -5.47
N THR A 182 -5.97 -25.45 -6.30
CA THR A 182 -5.96 -26.08 -7.62
C THR A 182 -5.08 -27.33 -7.61
N LYS A 183 -5.65 -28.45 -8.05
CA LYS A 183 -4.95 -29.73 -8.23
C LYS A 183 -4.67 -30.01 -9.71
N ASP A 184 -3.73 -30.89 -9.99
CA ASP A 184 -3.53 -31.48 -11.32
C ASP A 184 -4.43 -32.71 -11.55
N GLU A 185 -4.29 -33.34 -12.72
CA GLU A 185 -5.06 -34.53 -13.13
C GLU A 185 -4.81 -35.77 -12.25
N LYS A 186 -3.72 -35.78 -11.46
CA LYS A 186 -3.39 -36.85 -10.50
C LYS A 186 -3.90 -36.55 -9.09
N GLY A 187 -4.42 -35.34 -8.86
CA GLY A 187 -4.81 -34.85 -7.55
C GLY A 187 -3.66 -34.22 -6.74
N GLU A 188 -2.47 -34.06 -7.31
CA GLU A 188 -1.37 -33.32 -6.68
C GLU A 188 -1.70 -31.82 -6.65
N ILE A 189 -1.28 -31.11 -5.58
CA ILE A 189 -1.54 -29.67 -5.47
C ILE A 189 -0.57 -28.90 -6.37
N LYS A 190 -1.14 -28.19 -7.35
CA LYS A 190 -0.42 -27.38 -8.33
C LYS A 190 -0.22 -25.95 -7.82
N SER A 191 -1.26 -25.38 -7.22
CA SER A 191 -1.29 -24.03 -6.68
C SER A 191 -2.38 -23.86 -5.62
N PHE A 192 -2.26 -22.83 -4.79
CA PHE A 192 -3.35 -22.34 -3.95
C PHE A 192 -3.29 -20.82 -3.80
N SER A 193 -4.42 -20.17 -3.51
CA SER A 193 -4.52 -18.72 -3.31
C SER A 193 -5.27 -18.42 -2.00
N VAL A 194 -4.80 -17.44 -1.24
CA VAL A 194 -5.50 -16.87 -0.06
C VAL A 194 -5.91 -15.44 -0.39
N LEU A 195 -7.19 -15.12 -0.22
CA LEU A 195 -7.73 -13.78 -0.49
C LEU A 195 -7.12 -12.74 0.47
N SER A 196 -6.92 -11.51 -0.02
CA SER A 196 -6.30 -10.41 0.76
C SER A 196 -6.92 -10.24 2.15
N LYS A 197 -8.25 -10.26 2.25
CA LYS A 197 -8.98 -10.15 3.52
C LYS A 197 -8.81 -11.32 4.49
N ASP A 198 -8.58 -12.54 3.98
CA ASP A 198 -8.30 -13.70 4.84
C ASP A 198 -6.83 -13.70 5.29
N LEU A 199 -5.92 -13.22 4.44
CA LEU A 199 -4.50 -12.99 4.76
C LEU A 199 -4.32 -11.86 5.79
N GLU A 200 -5.10 -10.79 5.66
CA GLU A 200 -5.22 -9.66 6.59
C GLU A 200 -5.53 -10.08 8.02
N ALA A 201 -6.67 -10.74 8.20
CA ALA A 201 -7.16 -11.08 9.53
C ALA A 201 -6.22 -12.06 10.25
N PHE A 202 -5.43 -12.83 9.49
CA PHE A 202 -4.37 -13.68 10.02
C PHE A 202 -3.12 -12.90 10.41
N LEU A 203 -2.58 -12.09 9.50
CA LEU A 203 -1.29 -11.44 9.72
C LEU A 203 -1.38 -10.18 10.62
N LYS A 204 -2.58 -9.63 10.85
CA LYS A 204 -2.81 -8.36 11.59
C LYS A 204 -1.93 -8.13 12.84
N PRO A 205 -1.73 -9.08 13.78
CA PRO A 205 -0.90 -8.81 14.97
C PRO A 205 0.55 -8.48 14.61
N VAL A 206 1.18 -9.30 13.76
CA VAL A 206 2.53 -9.04 13.23
C VAL A 206 2.52 -7.68 12.56
N LEU A 207 1.57 -7.46 11.67
CA LEU A 207 1.54 -6.33 10.75
C LEU A 207 1.12 -4.98 11.40
N ASP A 208 0.61 -4.94 12.63
CA ASP A 208 0.42 -3.68 13.38
C ASP A 208 1.71 -3.30 14.13
N GLU A 209 2.43 -4.27 14.72
CA GLU A 209 3.78 -4.05 15.29
C GLU A 209 4.78 -3.72 14.17
N GLN A 210 4.78 -4.60 13.17
CA GLN A 210 5.27 -4.43 11.81
C GLN A 210 4.32 -3.51 11.01
N GLY A 211 3.77 -2.46 11.66
CA GLY A 211 3.28 -1.19 11.11
C GLY A 211 4.07 0.02 11.69
N ILE A 212 4.14 0.09 13.02
CA ILE A 212 4.66 1.22 13.82
C ILE A 212 6.17 1.54 13.67
N SER A 213 7.02 0.57 13.36
CA SER A 213 8.49 0.77 13.29
C SER A 213 9.00 1.64 12.12
N LEU A 214 8.17 2.03 11.12
CA LEU A 214 8.59 2.99 10.06
C LEU A 214 8.31 4.39 10.45
N ALA A 215 7.13 4.63 11.00
CA ALA A 215 6.88 5.92 11.61
C ALA A 215 8.03 6.23 12.58
N LYS A 216 8.55 5.24 13.32
CA LYS A 216 9.84 5.34 14.03
C LYS A 216 11.07 5.51 13.12
N GLY A 217 11.32 4.63 12.13
CA GLY A 217 12.50 4.69 11.24
C GLY A 217 12.58 5.93 10.32
N LEU A 218 11.46 6.58 10.08
CA LEU A 218 11.23 7.81 9.32
C LEU A 218 11.10 9.04 10.25
N ASN A 219 11.20 8.85 11.58
CA ASN A 219 11.18 9.87 12.63
C ASN A 219 9.83 10.61 12.83
N MET A 220 8.71 10.01 12.42
CA MET A 220 7.34 10.41 12.80
C MET A 220 7.04 10.07 14.28
N ASN A 221 6.29 10.91 15.00
CA ASN A 221 5.92 10.66 16.39
C ASN A 221 4.70 9.72 16.51
N THR A 222 4.95 8.42 16.60
CA THR A 222 3.91 7.37 16.80
C THR A 222 3.10 7.44 18.10
N GLN A 223 3.39 8.38 19.00
CA GLN A 223 2.66 8.56 20.27
C GLN A 223 1.70 9.75 20.24
N ASP A 224 1.65 10.50 19.14
CA ASP A 224 0.76 11.66 19.00
C ASP A 224 -0.60 11.30 18.42
N LEU A 225 -1.61 12.12 18.71
CA LEU A 225 -2.93 12.02 18.07
C LEU A 225 -2.91 12.55 16.62
N SER A 226 -1.81 13.16 16.19
CA SER A 226 -1.57 13.54 14.80
C SER A 226 -0.95 12.44 13.93
N PHE A 227 -0.62 11.27 14.50
CA PHE A 227 -0.18 10.11 13.74
C PHE A 227 -1.36 9.27 13.26
N ALA A 228 -1.38 8.93 11.96
CA ALA A 228 -2.32 7.98 11.38
C ALA A 228 -1.59 7.01 10.45
N MET A 229 -2.08 5.77 10.43
CA MET A 229 -1.54 4.67 9.65
C MET A 229 -2.70 3.87 9.08
N ASP A 230 -2.81 3.84 7.76
CA ASP A 230 -3.57 2.85 7.02
C ASP A 230 -2.66 2.19 5.98
N TYR A 231 -3.19 1.25 5.21
CA TYR A 231 -2.40 0.19 4.60
C TYR A 231 -3.26 -0.70 3.66
N GLU A 232 -2.64 -1.44 2.72
CA GLU A 232 -3.25 -2.42 1.80
C GLU A 232 -2.39 -3.70 1.68
N VAL A 233 -2.95 -4.85 1.27
CA VAL A 233 -2.19 -6.09 0.92
C VAL A 233 -2.96 -6.87 -0.15
N SER A 234 -2.25 -7.54 -1.05
CA SER A 234 -2.81 -8.38 -2.12
C SER A 234 -3.34 -9.73 -1.62
N ALA A 235 -3.86 -10.55 -2.53
CA ALA A 235 -3.93 -11.99 -2.30
C ALA A 235 -2.50 -12.58 -2.13
N MET A 236 -2.39 -13.71 -1.44
CA MET A 236 -1.19 -14.55 -1.48
C MET A 236 -1.43 -15.68 -2.48
N ASP A 237 -0.78 -15.59 -3.65
CA ASP A 237 -0.89 -16.58 -4.72
C ASP A 237 0.33 -17.50 -4.72
N CYS A 238 0.10 -18.81 -4.64
CA CYS A 238 1.15 -19.81 -4.48
C CYS A 238 1.13 -20.90 -5.57
N GLY A 239 2.29 -21.29 -6.09
CA GLY A 239 2.43 -22.35 -7.10
C GLY A 239 3.88 -22.77 -7.37
N LYS A 240 4.07 -23.83 -8.18
CA LYS A 240 5.42 -24.25 -8.65
C LYS A 240 5.91 -23.32 -9.76
N ASP A 241 7.14 -22.81 -9.66
CA ASP A 241 7.80 -22.04 -10.72
C ASP A 241 8.35 -22.94 -11.83
N LEU A 242 8.96 -22.34 -12.87
CA LEU A 242 9.55 -23.06 -14.02
C LEU A 242 10.72 -23.99 -13.65
N LYS A 243 11.27 -23.89 -12.42
CA LYS A 243 12.31 -24.77 -11.87
C LYS A 243 11.72 -25.82 -10.91
N GLY A 244 10.41 -25.81 -10.69
CA GLY A 244 9.71 -26.70 -9.77
C GLY A 244 9.72 -26.24 -8.31
N VAL A 245 10.30 -25.08 -7.99
CA VAL A 245 10.31 -24.52 -6.62
C VAL A 245 8.91 -24.01 -6.31
N PHE A 246 8.34 -24.40 -5.17
CA PHE A 246 7.04 -23.89 -4.76
C PHE A 246 7.21 -22.51 -4.13
N LYS A 247 6.50 -21.52 -4.66
CA LYS A 247 6.58 -20.11 -4.28
C LYS A 247 5.22 -19.57 -3.94
N CYS A 248 5.15 -18.72 -2.92
CA CYS A 248 4.04 -17.80 -2.71
C CYS A 248 4.48 -16.39 -3.07
N SER A 249 3.56 -15.57 -3.56
CA SER A 249 3.80 -14.14 -3.83
C SER A 249 2.67 -13.30 -3.26
N SER A 250 3.03 -12.20 -2.60
CA SER A 250 2.10 -11.21 -2.06
C SER A 250 2.75 -9.83 -2.01
N ALA A 251 1.94 -8.77 -1.96
CA ALA A 251 2.41 -7.39 -1.90
C ALA A 251 1.63 -6.61 -0.83
N PHE A 252 2.30 -5.69 -0.16
CA PHE A 252 1.86 -4.99 1.05
C PHE A 252 2.14 -3.49 0.87
N ILE A 253 1.17 -2.59 1.12
CA ILE A 253 1.27 -1.12 0.96
C ILE A 253 0.98 -0.42 2.30
N PHE A 254 1.74 0.61 2.70
CA PHE A 254 1.59 1.33 3.98
C PHE A 254 1.50 2.82 3.73
N ASN A 255 0.42 3.45 4.19
CA ASN A 255 0.18 4.88 4.06
C ASN A 255 0.18 5.48 5.47
N MET A 256 1.31 6.10 5.84
CA MET A 256 1.45 6.79 7.12
C MET A 256 1.38 8.29 6.93
N SER A 257 0.80 8.98 7.90
CA SER A 257 0.84 10.43 7.97
C SER A 257 1.08 10.91 9.41
N PHE A 258 1.76 12.04 9.54
CA PHE A 258 2.06 12.67 10.81
C PHE A 258 2.07 14.19 10.66
N GLN A 259 1.27 14.90 11.46
CA GLN A 259 1.27 16.38 11.51
C GLN A 259 2.20 16.89 12.62
N LEU A 260 2.98 17.92 12.28
CA LEU A 260 3.92 18.68 13.13
C LEU A 260 3.29 19.96 13.69
#